data_AF-A0A7S1Z8S0-F1
#
_entry.id   AF-A0A7S1Z8S0-F1
#
_cell.length_a   1.000
_cell.length_b   1.000
_cell.length_c   1.000
_cell.angle_alpha   90.00
_cell.angle_beta   90.00
_cell.angle_gamma   90.00
#
_symmetry.space_group_name_H-M   'P 1'
#
loop_
_entity.id
_entity.type
_entity.pdbx_description
1 polymer ?
#
loop_
_entity_poly.entity_id
_entity_poly.type
_entity_poly.pdbx_seq_one_letter_code
_entity_poly.pdbx_strand_id
1 'polypeptide(L)'
;IAYQAIQDVSSISNVDNLVHLLRKRPVTNSPPSEHIFVTEEPIRATESGSGFDFTQIPKRLDHSFEKFDDASALRPTKIKVGGDWEKKFQKSLLNSLDTKVLGDEEQTEEKNKAFDLLDALSKSGAMVLPYTELHVLVSATHGFDKSLVDTVIKDNVNPIEKIERSLLIVSSSVNELPAFEIVMEEQVAVIENHSPALIAPKDDAMAL
;
A
#
# COMPACT_ATOMS: atom_id res chain seq x y z
N ILE A 1 18.90 -3.86 -6.94
CA ILE A 1 18.14 -3.70 -8.22
C ILE A 1 16.62 -3.64 -7.97
N ALA A 2 16.08 -4.17 -6.86
CA ALA A 2 14.67 -4.00 -6.49
C ALA A 2 14.24 -2.54 -6.15
N TYR A 3 15.20 -1.63 -5.90
CA TYR A 3 14.93 -0.22 -5.59
C TYR A 3 14.61 0.65 -6.82
N GLN A 4 14.89 0.18 -8.04
CA GLN A 4 14.67 1.00 -9.25
C GLN A 4 13.27 0.84 -9.85
N ALA A 5 12.60 -0.30 -9.63
CA ALA A 5 11.28 -0.58 -10.20
C ALA A 5 10.13 0.21 -9.55
N ILE A 6 10.38 0.81 -8.37
CA ILE A 6 9.43 1.71 -7.70
C ILE A 6 9.49 3.12 -8.30
N GLN A 7 10.56 3.47 -9.04
CA GLN A 7 10.70 4.81 -9.64
C GLN A 7 9.87 5.00 -10.91
N ASP A 8 9.47 3.95 -11.63
CA ASP A 8 8.69 4.11 -12.88
C ASP A 8 7.20 4.44 -12.65
N VAL A 9 6.73 4.42 -11.40
CA VAL A 9 5.39 4.92 -11.03
C VAL A 9 5.37 6.46 -10.92
N SER A 10 6.53 7.13 -11.04
CA SER A 10 6.66 8.60 -11.02
C SER A 10 6.03 9.31 -12.22
N SER A 11 5.35 8.60 -13.11
CA SER A 11 4.62 9.18 -14.25
C SER A 11 3.19 9.60 -13.90
N ILE A 12 2.73 9.40 -12.64
CA ILE A 12 1.43 9.89 -12.17
C ILE A 12 1.63 11.30 -11.57
N SER A 13 1.80 12.27 -12.44
CA SER A 13 2.26 13.66 -12.18
C SER A 13 1.38 14.54 -11.28
N ASN A 14 0.37 14.00 -10.59
CA ASN A 14 -0.48 14.77 -9.67
C ASN A 14 -0.41 14.33 -8.20
N VAL A 15 0.19 13.17 -7.87
CA VAL A 15 0.21 12.66 -6.48
C VAL A 15 1.43 13.17 -5.70
N ASP A 16 2.54 13.46 -6.38
CA ASP A 16 3.79 13.94 -5.75
C ASP A 16 3.59 15.25 -4.95
N ASN A 17 2.63 16.07 -5.35
CA ASN A 17 2.33 17.33 -4.67
C ASN A 17 1.61 17.16 -3.33
N LEU A 18 1.13 15.98 -2.91
CA LEU A 18 0.45 15.79 -1.62
C LEU A 18 1.15 14.80 -0.68
N VAL A 19 2.17 14.09 -1.17
CA VAL A 19 3.03 13.22 -0.33
C VAL A 19 3.74 14.03 0.77
N HIS A 20 3.98 15.32 0.53
CA HIS A 20 4.54 16.23 1.55
C HIS A 20 3.61 16.48 2.75
N LEU A 21 2.32 16.13 2.68
CA LEU A 21 1.38 16.27 3.80
C LEU A 21 1.60 15.19 4.88
N LEU A 22 2.18 14.06 4.48
CA LEU A 22 2.41 12.90 5.35
C LEU A 22 3.80 13.00 5.97
N ARG A 23 3.90 12.76 7.27
CA ARG A 23 5.18 12.54 7.95
C ARG A 23 5.89 11.39 7.25
N LYS A 24 7.10 11.66 6.75
CA LYS A 24 7.98 10.59 6.29
C LYS A 24 8.21 9.67 7.48
N ARG A 25 7.86 8.39 7.36
CA ARG A 25 8.30 7.40 8.34
C ARG A 25 9.82 7.52 8.46
N PRO A 26 10.40 7.55 9.67
CA PRO A 26 11.82 7.25 9.80
C PRO A 26 12.01 5.85 9.20
N VAL A 27 12.85 5.76 8.16
CA VAL A 27 13.35 4.46 7.70
C VAL A 27 14.13 3.91 8.88
N THR A 28 13.58 2.92 9.57
CA THR A 28 14.36 2.16 10.54
C THR A 28 15.37 1.37 9.72
N ASN A 29 16.53 1.96 9.49
CA ASN A 29 17.72 1.25 9.08
C ASN A 29 18.16 0.38 10.25
N SER A 30 17.39 -0.67 10.56
CA SER A 30 17.92 -1.78 11.32
C SER A 30 19.07 -2.35 10.50
N PRO A 31 20.29 -2.47 11.06
CA PRO A 31 21.39 -3.10 10.36
C PRO A 31 20.99 -4.52 9.92
N PRO A 32 21.59 -5.08 8.85
CA PRO A 32 21.37 -6.48 8.51
C PRO A 32 21.77 -7.31 9.72
N SER A 33 20.81 -8.00 10.32
CA SER A 33 21.00 -8.80 11.52
C SER A 33 22.20 -9.73 11.33
N GLU A 34 23.18 -9.64 12.25
CA GLU A 34 24.33 -10.55 12.27
C GLU A 34 23.87 -12.01 12.23
N HIS A 35 24.58 -12.82 11.45
CA HIS A 35 24.30 -14.23 11.24
C HIS A 35 24.32 -15.02 12.55
N ILE A 36 23.14 -15.20 13.16
CA ILE A 36 22.95 -16.19 14.22
C ILE A 36 22.69 -17.52 13.53
N PHE A 37 23.67 -18.43 13.60
CA PHE A 37 23.46 -19.83 13.29
C PHE A 37 22.50 -20.41 14.33
N VAL A 38 21.22 -20.54 13.97
CA VAL A 38 20.21 -21.20 14.82
C VAL A 38 20.28 -22.69 14.55
N THR A 39 20.67 -23.45 15.58
CA THR A 39 20.56 -24.91 15.64
C THR A 39 19.11 -25.35 15.39
N GLU A 40 18.92 -26.34 14.53
CA GLU A 40 17.64 -26.91 14.11
C GLU A 40 16.88 -27.55 15.30
N GLU A 41 16.11 -26.75 16.03
CA GLU A 41 14.97 -27.23 16.81
C GLU A 41 13.71 -27.18 15.93
N PRO A 42 12.81 -28.18 16.02
CA PRO A 42 11.62 -28.24 15.17
C PRO A 42 10.73 -27.03 15.46
N ILE A 43 10.51 -26.21 14.42
CA ILE A 43 9.63 -25.05 14.46
C ILE A 43 8.21 -25.55 14.74
N ARG A 44 7.84 -25.56 16.03
CA ARG A 44 6.47 -25.75 16.50
C ARG A 44 5.65 -24.62 15.88
N ALA A 45 4.53 -24.95 15.26
CA ALA A 45 3.60 -23.96 14.69
C ALA A 45 3.23 -22.95 15.78
N THR A 46 3.93 -21.80 15.76
CA THR A 46 3.59 -20.64 16.55
C THR A 46 2.22 -20.17 16.11
N GLU A 47 1.35 -19.98 17.09
CA GLU A 47 0.03 -19.39 16.98
C GLU A 47 0.04 -18.26 15.94
N SER A 48 -0.94 -18.29 15.03
CA SER A 48 -1.19 -17.29 13.99
C SER A 48 -0.90 -15.89 14.54
N GLY A 49 0.23 -15.34 14.11
CA GLY A 49 0.83 -14.16 14.72
C GLY A 49 -0.10 -12.97 14.72
N SER A 50 0.13 -12.08 15.69
CA SER A 50 -0.36 -10.70 15.80
C SER A 50 -0.02 -9.79 14.58
N GLY A 51 -0.05 -10.34 13.37
CA GLY A 51 0.23 -9.64 12.12
C GLY A 51 -1.03 -8.97 11.57
N PHE A 52 -0.84 -7.84 10.91
CA PHE A 52 -1.87 -7.12 10.17
C PHE A 52 -2.46 -8.02 9.06
N ASP A 53 -3.76 -8.27 9.09
CA ASP A 53 -4.46 -9.00 8.03
C ASP A 53 -4.73 -8.06 6.83
N PHE A 54 -3.84 -8.12 5.84
CA PHE A 54 -3.94 -7.32 4.61
C PHE A 54 -5.22 -7.58 3.81
N THR A 55 -5.88 -8.73 3.99
CA THR A 55 -7.13 -9.03 3.29
C THR A 55 -8.31 -8.20 3.81
N GLN A 56 -8.21 -7.60 5.00
CA GLN A 56 -9.25 -6.72 5.55
C GLN A 56 -9.14 -5.27 5.05
N ILE A 57 -8.08 -4.89 4.33
CA ILE A 57 -7.89 -3.51 3.83
C ILE A 57 -9.15 -2.98 3.10
N PRO A 58 -9.77 -3.72 2.15
CA PRO A 58 -10.96 -3.21 1.46
C PRO A 58 -12.11 -2.88 2.40
N LYS A 59 -12.47 -3.78 3.32
CA LYS A 59 -13.55 -3.57 4.29
C LYS A 59 -13.26 -2.41 5.24
N ARG A 60 -12.00 -2.27 5.66
CA ARG A 60 -11.57 -1.18 6.55
C ARG A 60 -11.64 0.16 5.85
N LEU A 61 -11.26 0.22 4.57
CA LEU A 61 -11.39 1.42 3.75
C LEU A 61 -12.87 1.77 3.58
N ASP A 62 -13.73 0.82 3.23
CA ASP A 62 -15.18 1.06 3.11
C ASP A 62 -15.76 1.67 4.39
N HIS A 63 -15.52 1.03 5.55
CA HIS A 63 -15.97 1.54 6.84
C HIS A 63 -15.40 2.93 7.18
N SER A 64 -14.14 3.19 6.83
CA SER A 64 -13.51 4.49 7.12
C SER A 64 -14.08 5.59 6.24
N PHE A 65 -14.37 5.31 4.97
CA PHE A 65 -15.05 6.27 4.08
C PHE A 65 -16.49 6.52 4.51
N GLU A 66 -17.24 5.48 4.90
CA GLU A 66 -18.59 5.64 5.47
C GLU A 66 -18.61 6.51 6.73
N LYS A 67 -17.54 6.45 7.54
CA LYS A 67 -17.44 7.22 8.79
C LYS A 67 -17.01 8.68 8.57
N PHE A 68 -16.08 8.92 7.63
CA PHE A 68 -15.38 10.21 7.53
C PHE A 68 -15.67 11.00 6.24
N ASP A 69 -16.34 10.40 5.24
CA ASP A 69 -16.72 11.06 4.00
C ASP A 69 -18.07 10.57 3.45
N ASP A 70 -19.16 11.23 3.86
CA ASP A 70 -20.52 10.95 3.39
C ASP A 70 -20.73 11.14 1.88
N ALA A 71 -19.84 11.86 1.19
CA ALA A 71 -20.00 12.24 -0.21
C ALA A 71 -19.25 11.32 -1.18
N SER A 72 -18.35 10.46 -0.69
CA SER A 72 -17.47 9.65 -1.54
C SER A 72 -17.69 8.16 -1.33
N ALA A 73 -18.01 7.45 -2.41
CA ALA A 73 -18.04 5.99 -2.42
C ALA A 73 -16.75 5.44 -3.03
N LEU A 74 -16.20 4.39 -2.41
CA LEU A 74 -15.08 3.66 -2.98
C LEU A 74 -15.52 2.81 -4.17
N ARG A 75 -14.65 2.73 -5.18
CA ARG A 75 -14.81 1.81 -6.31
C ARG A 75 -13.52 1.01 -6.51
N PRO A 76 -13.61 -0.31 -6.68
CA PRO A 76 -12.44 -1.11 -7.04
C PRO A 76 -11.81 -0.61 -8.35
N THR A 77 -10.51 -0.39 -8.32
CA THR A 77 -9.73 -0.03 -9.51
C THR A 77 -8.96 -1.25 -10.00
N LYS A 78 -8.99 -1.50 -11.31
CA LYS A 78 -8.25 -2.61 -11.93
C LYS A 78 -6.84 -2.14 -12.30
N ILE A 79 -5.82 -2.68 -11.63
CA ILE A 79 -4.43 -2.49 -12.04
C ILE A 79 -4.19 -3.43 -13.23
N LYS A 80 -3.81 -2.84 -14.37
CA LYS A 80 -3.40 -3.60 -15.56
C LYS A 80 -1.88 -3.72 -15.55
N VAL A 81 -1.38 -4.93 -15.72
CA VAL A 81 0.04 -5.19 -15.99
C VAL A 81 0.32 -4.86 -17.46
N GLY A 82 1.56 -4.46 -17.78
CA GLY A 82 1.99 -4.20 -19.15
C GLY A 82 1.97 -5.45 -20.03
N GLY A 83 1.81 -5.27 -21.34
CA GLY A 83 1.68 -6.36 -22.31
C GLY A 83 2.98 -7.12 -22.61
N ASP A 84 4.14 -6.55 -22.26
CA ASP A 84 5.44 -7.18 -22.47
C ASP A 84 6.23 -7.17 -21.15
N TRP A 85 6.65 -8.35 -20.69
CA TRP A 85 7.53 -8.48 -19.51
C TRP A 85 8.94 -8.86 -19.96
N GLU A 86 9.96 -8.22 -19.40
CA GLU A 86 11.35 -8.62 -19.60
C GLU A 86 11.78 -9.61 -18.50
N LYS A 87 12.01 -10.87 -18.88
CA LYS A 87 12.53 -11.91 -17.99
C LYS A 87 14.02 -12.08 -18.19
N LYS A 88 14.79 -11.89 -17.12
CA LYS A 88 16.21 -12.25 -17.04
C LYS A 88 16.35 -13.61 -16.37
N PHE A 89 17.06 -14.54 -17.01
CA PHE A 89 17.18 -15.91 -16.53
C PHE A 89 18.53 -16.53 -16.88
N GLN A 90 18.90 -17.61 -16.18
CA GLN A 90 20.15 -18.32 -16.41
C GLN A 90 19.84 -19.82 -16.49
N LYS A 91 20.21 -20.48 -17.59
CA LYS A 91 19.86 -21.90 -17.82
C LYS A 91 20.60 -22.87 -16.90
N SER A 92 21.76 -22.47 -16.40
CA SER A 92 22.61 -23.20 -15.45
C SER A 92 23.47 -22.18 -14.71
N LEU A 93 23.90 -22.49 -13.48
CA LEU A 93 24.65 -21.60 -12.59
C LEU A 93 25.95 -21.03 -13.20
N LEU A 94 26.51 -21.70 -14.21
CA LEU A 94 27.75 -21.30 -14.89
C LEU A 94 27.53 -20.57 -16.23
N ASN A 95 26.30 -20.45 -16.72
CA ASN A 95 26.02 -19.80 -18.01
C ASN A 95 25.91 -18.29 -17.87
N SER A 96 26.00 -17.54 -18.98
CA SER A 96 25.67 -16.12 -18.99
C SER A 96 24.17 -15.90 -18.70
N LEU A 97 23.85 -14.73 -18.17
CA LEU A 97 22.47 -14.28 -17.98
C LEU A 97 21.84 -13.99 -19.36
N ASP A 98 20.74 -14.66 -19.66
CA ASP A 98 19.93 -14.46 -20.86
C ASP A 98 18.72 -13.56 -20.52
N THR A 99 18.16 -12.92 -21.54
CA THR A 99 16.95 -12.09 -21.43
C THR A 99 15.92 -12.55 -22.47
N LYS A 100 14.65 -12.58 -22.09
CA LYS A 100 13.52 -12.93 -22.95
C LYS A 100 12.37 -11.97 -22.69
N VAL A 101 11.70 -11.53 -23.75
CA VAL A 101 10.43 -10.79 -23.65
C VAL A 101 9.28 -11.79 -23.62
N LEU A 102 8.36 -11.62 -22.69
CA LEU A 102 7.20 -12.47 -22.47
C LEU A 102 5.92 -11.72 -22.87
N GLY A 103 5.15 -12.30 -23.80
CA GLY A 103 3.80 -11.85 -24.13
C GLY A 103 2.73 -12.48 -23.21
N ASP A 104 1.46 -12.18 -23.44
CA ASP A 104 0.33 -12.52 -22.55
C ASP A 104 0.26 -14.01 -22.11
N GLU A 105 0.42 -14.95 -23.04
CA GLU A 105 0.40 -16.39 -22.75
C GLU A 105 1.59 -16.79 -21.85
N GLU A 106 2.80 -16.35 -22.22
CA GLU A 106 4.02 -16.66 -21.48
C GLU A 106 4.04 -16.01 -20.09
N GLN A 107 3.47 -14.81 -19.94
CA GLN A 107 3.29 -14.17 -18.63
C GLN A 107 2.37 -15.00 -17.73
N THR A 108 1.28 -15.55 -18.28
CA THR A 108 0.36 -16.41 -17.52
C THR A 108 1.05 -17.68 -17.07
N GLU A 109 1.83 -18.32 -17.95
CA GLU A 109 2.63 -19.49 -17.59
C GLU A 109 3.65 -19.20 -16.50
N GLU A 110 4.44 -18.12 -16.64
CA GLU A 110 5.47 -17.76 -15.67
C GLU A 110 4.89 -17.34 -14.32
N LYS A 111 3.74 -16.64 -14.32
CA LYS A 111 2.99 -16.35 -13.11
C LYS A 111 2.57 -17.64 -12.40
N ASN A 112 1.96 -18.60 -13.10
CA ASN A 112 1.53 -19.85 -12.51
C ASN A 112 2.71 -20.65 -11.94
N LYS A 113 3.82 -20.75 -12.68
CA LYS A 113 5.07 -21.39 -12.20
C LYS A 113 5.58 -20.76 -10.91
N ALA A 114 5.53 -19.43 -10.79
CA ALA A 114 5.95 -18.73 -9.58
C ALA A 114 5.04 -19.03 -8.39
N PHE A 115 3.72 -19.10 -8.60
CA PHE A 115 2.76 -19.45 -7.54
C PHE A 115 2.87 -20.93 -7.13
N ASP A 116 3.08 -21.85 -8.07
CA ASP A 116 3.31 -23.27 -7.77
C ASP A 116 4.58 -23.46 -6.93
N LEU A 117 5.65 -22.73 -7.26
CA LEU A 117 6.88 -22.72 -6.46
C LEU A 117 6.62 -22.17 -5.05
N LEU A 118 5.87 -21.07 -4.93
CA LEU A 118 5.52 -20.48 -3.64
C LEU A 118 4.66 -21.44 -2.79
N ASP A 119 3.69 -22.12 -3.42
CA ASP A 119 2.85 -23.13 -2.76
C ASP A 119 3.69 -24.31 -2.25
N ALA A 120 4.59 -24.83 -3.10
CA ALA A 120 5.50 -25.91 -2.71
C ALA A 120 6.45 -25.51 -1.57
N LEU A 121 7.04 -24.31 -1.63
CA LEU A 121 7.97 -23.81 -0.61
C LEU A 121 7.25 -23.51 0.72
N SER A 122 6.02 -23.00 0.66
CA SER A 122 5.22 -22.71 1.85
C SER A 122 4.46 -23.93 2.39
N LYS A 123 4.56 -25.11 1.76
CA LYS A 123 3.70 -26.28 2.04
C LYS A 123 2.21 -25.89 2.06
N SER A 124 1.79 -25.17 1.02
CA SER A 124 0.46 -24.58 0.87
C SER A 124 0.06 -23.70 2.06
N GLY A 125 0.99 -22.87 2.52
CA GLY A 125 0.82 -21.96 3.66
C GLY A 125 1.01 -22.59 5.04
N ALA A 126 1.30 -23.89 5.15
CA ALA A 126 1.55 -24.53 6.44
C ALA A 126 2.93 -24.19 7.04
N MET A 127 3.88 -23.71 6.24
CA MET A 127 5.21 -23.29 6.65
C MET A 127 5.35 -21.77 6.62
N VAL A 128 5.82 -21.19 7.72
CA VAL A 128 6.19 -19.77 7.81
C VAL A 128 7.48 -19.52 7.02
N LEU A 129 7.53 -18.43 6.26
CA LEU A 129 8.70 -18.01 5.49
C LEU A 129 9.44 -16.88 6.24
N PRO A 130 10.54 -17.17 6.98
CA PRO A 130 11.19 -16.21 7.87
C PRO A 130 12.02 -15.13 7.16
N TYR A 131 12.48 -15.39 5.93
CA TYR A 131 13.36 -14.50 5.17
C TYR A 131 12.70 -14.00 3.88
N THR A 132 11.44 -13.59 4.00
CA THR A 132 10.65 -13.08 2.88
C THR A 132 9.98 -11.78 3.24
N GLU A 133 9.87 -10.88 2.27
CA GLU A 133 9.09 -9.66 2.39
C GLU A 133 7.83 -9.75 1.54
N LEU A 134 6.70 -9.35 2.12
CA LEU A 134 5.46 -9.18 1.38
C LEU A 134 5.25 -7.70 1.08
N HIS A 135 5.20 -7.36 -0.20
CA HIS A 135 4.91 -6.01 -0.67
C HIS A 135 3.45 -5.94 -1.09
N VAL A 136 2.65 -5.13 -0.40
CA VAL A 136 1.22 -4.91 -0.71
C VAL A 136 1.05 -3.51 -1.28
N LEU A 137 0.56 -3.43 -2.52
CA LEU A 137 0.28 -2.17 -3.19
C LEU A 137 -1.21 -1.82 -3.06
N VAL A 138 -1.50 -0.65 -2.49
CA VAL A 138 -2.85 -0.06 -2.47
C VAL A 138 -2.82 1.18 -3.35
N SER A 139 -3.45 1.11 -4.51
CA SER A 139 -3.56 2.24 -5.44
C SER A 139 -4.93 2.90 -5.29
N ALA A 140 -4.94 4.21 -5.07
CA ALA A 140 -6.16 5.01 -4.96
C ALA A 140 -6.15 6.15 -5.99
N THR A 141 -7.32 6.41 -6.57
CA THR A 141 -7.55 7.53 -7.48
C THR A 141 -8.72 8.33 -6.96
N HIS A 142 -8.52 9.64 -6.69
CA HIS A 142 -9.62 10.54 -6.32
C HIS A 142 -10.36 10.98 -7.58
N GLY A 143 -11.68 10.77 -7.63
CA GLY A 143 -12.55 11.24 -8.69
C GLY A 143 -13.43 12.39 -8.22
N PHE A 144 -13.49 13.48 -8.97
CA PHE A 144 -14.40 14.59 -8.71
C PHE A 144 -15.73 14.39 -9.42
N ASP A 145 -16.83 14.60 -8.69
CA ASP A 145 -18.20 14.54 -9.20
C ASP A 145 -18.60 15.80 -9.98
N LYS A 146 -17.92 16.92 -9.75
CA LYS A 146 -18.18 18.24 -10.33
C LYS A 146 -17.00 18.75 -11.15
N SER A 147 -17.31 19.64 -12.10
CA SER A 147 -16.27 20.37 -12.83
C SER A 147 -15.54 21.37 -11.92
N LEU A 148 -14.36 21.84 -12.33
CA LEU A 148 -13.64 22.89 -11.61
C LEU A 148 -14.46 24.19 -11.52
N VAL A 149 -15.21 24.52 -12.58
CA VAL A 149 -16.09 25.70 -12.60
C VAL A 149 -17.19 25.56 -11.55
N ASP A 150 -17.85 24.41 -11.50
CA ASP A 150 -18.91 24.18 -10.51
C ASP A 150 -18.36 24.18 -9.08
N THR A 151 -17.20 23.58 -8.86
CA THR A 151 -16.62 23.46 -7.51
C THR A 151 -16.09 24.80 -6.99
N VAL A 152 -15.28 25.51 -7.78
CA VAL A 152 -14.57 26.71 -7.32
C VAL A 152 -15.41 27.97 -7.49
N ILE A 153 -16.15 28.09 -8.59
CA ILE A 153 -16.88 29.33 -8.89
C ILE A 153 -18.29 29.28 -8.32
N LYS A 154 -19.02 28.19 -8.59
CA LYS A 154 -20.43 28.09 -8.19
C LYS A 154 -20.57 27.74 -6.71
N ASP A 155 -19.84 26.74 -6.25
CA ASP A 155 -19.94 26.27 -4.85
C ASP A 155 -18.95 26.97 -3.92
N ASN A 156 -17.94 27.68 -4.46
CA ASN A 156 -16.87 28.34 -3.70
C ASN A 156 -16.16 27.38 -2.72
N VAL A 157 -15.94 26.15 -3.15
CA VAL A 157 -15.25 25.10 -2.38
C VAL A 157 -13.86 24.88 -2.95
N ASN A 158 -12.87 24.70 -2.08
CA ASN A 158 -11.54 24.30 -2.48
C ASN A 158 -11.49 22.79 -2.73
N PRO A 159 -11.28 22.31 -3.99
CA PRO A 159 -11.24 20.89 -4.30
C PRO A 159 -10.08 20.14 -3.61
N ILE A 160 -9.04 20.85 -3.16
CA ILE A 160 -7.89 20.26 -2.47
C ILE A 160 -8.33 19.64 -1.14
N GLU A 161 -9.24 20.29 -0.41
CA GLU A 161 -9.74 19.81 0.89
C GLU A 161 -10.37 18.41 0.77
N LYS A 162 -11.07 18.15 -0.35
CA LYS A 162 -11.64 16.82 -0.64
C LYS A 162 -10.57 15.76 -0.90
N ILE A 163 -9.51 16.11 -1.64
CA ILE A 163 -8.41 15.18 -1.89
C ILE A 163 -7.67 14.88 -0.60
N GLU A 164 -7.30 15.90 0.17
CA GLU A 164 -6.57 15.75 1.44
C GLU A 164 -7.32 14.84 2.40
N ARG A 165 -8.63 15.07 2.57
CA ARG A 165 -9.49 14.18 3.36
C ARG A 165 -9.42 12.73 2.87
N SER A 166 -9.62 12.50 1.57
CA SER A 166 -9.59 11.14 1.01
C SER A 166 -8.22 10.46 1.15
N LEU A 167 -7.13 11.21 0.99
CA LEU A 167 -5.75 10.74 1.14
C LEU A 167 -5.47 10.36 2.60
N LEU A 168 -5.95 11.15 3.55
CA LEU A 168 -5.79 10.88 4.98
C LEU A 168 -6.62 9.69 5.43
N ILE A 169 -7.84 9.52 4.92
CA ILE A 169 -8.64 8.32 5.19
C ILE A 169 -7.88 7.09 4.70
N VAL A 170 -7.44 7.07 3.43
CA VAL A 170 -6.69 5.92 2.89
C VAL A 170 -5.41 5.66 3.68
N SER A 171 -4.63 6.71 3.97
CA SER A 171 -3.36 6.59 4.67
C SER A 171 -3.56 6.09 6.10
N SER A 172 -4.51 6.64 6.86
CA SER A 172 -4.80 6.20 8.23
C SER A 172 -5.32 4.76 8.28
N SER A 173 -6.23 4.38 7.38
CA SER A 173 -6.75 3.01 7.32
C SER A 173 -5.69 1.96 6.97
N VAL A 174 -4.75 2.27 6.07
CA VAL A 174 -3.68 1.33 5.66
C VAL A 174 -2.57 1.25 6.70
N ASN A 175 -2.24 2.35 7.38
CA ASN A 175 -1.14 2.40 8.34
C ASN A 175 -1.55 2.02 9.78
N GLU A 176 -2.85 1.88 10.06
CA GLU A 176 -3.41 1.72 11.42
C GLU A 176 -3.00 2.82 12.40
N LEU A 177 -2.75 4.03 11.89
CA LEU A 177 -2.43 5.19 12.71
C LEU A 177 -3.56 6.22 12.62
N PRO A 178 -3.91 6.90 13.72
CA PRO A 178 -4.80 8.05 13.67
C PRO A 178 -4.29 9.11 12.69
N ALA A 179 -5.19 9.80 11.98
CA ALA A 179 -4.76 10.74 10.94
C ALA A 179 -3.87 11.87 11.50
N PHE A 180 -4.13 12.35 12.73
CA PHE A 180 -3.29 13.37 13.38
C PHE A 180 -1.83 12.93 13.62
N GLU A 181 -1.54 11.63 13.69
CA GLU A 181 -0.16 11.13 13.85
C GLU A 181 0.59 11.07 12.52
N ILE A 182 -0.14 10.95 11.41
CA ILE A 182 0.40 10.83 10.05
C ILE A 182 0.62 12.22 9.45
N VAL A 183 -0.18 13.21 9.82
CA VAL A 183 -0.12 14.57 9.32
C VAL A 183 1.09 15.33 9.88
N MET A 184 1.72 16.18 9.06
CA MET A 184 2.74 17.12 9.53
C MET A 184 2.13 18.14 10.51
N GLU A 185 2.85 18.47 11.59
CA GLU A 185 2.31 19.32 12.67
C GLU A 185 1.82 20.69 12.17
N GLU A 186 2.49 21.24 11.16
CA GLU A 186 2.15 22.52 10.53
C GLU A 186 0.81 22.49 9.78
N GLN A 187 0.35 21.30 9.36
CA GLN A 187 -0.84 21.12 8.53
C GLN A 187 -2.07 20.73 9.36
N VAL A 188 -1.90 20.40 10.64
CA VAL A 188 -2.99 19.97 11.54
C VAL A 188 -4.09 21.02 11.62
N ALA A 189 -3.73 22.29 11.83
CA ALA A 189 -4.70 23.38 11.96
C ALA A 189 -5.50 23.62 10.66
N VAL A 190 -4.86 23.41 9.51
CA VAL A 190 -5.52 23.54 8.20
C VAL A 190 -6.55 22.43 8.04
N ILE A 191 -6.15 21.18 8.31
CA ILE A 191 -7.02 20.01 8.16
C ILE A 191 -8.15 20.02 9.19
N GLU A 192 -7.90 20.49 10.41
CA GLU A 192 -8.95 20.64 11.43
C GLU A 192 -10.06 21.59 10.96
N ASN A 193 -9.73 22.64 10.20
CA ASN A 193 -10.70 23.61 9.72
C ASN A 193 -11.71 23.01 8.72
N HIS A 194 -11.28 22.09 7.83
CA HIS A 194 -12.15 21.51 6.79
C HIS A 194 -12.48 20.02 6.99
N SER A 195 -11.81 19.33 7.90
CA SER A 195 -11.99 17.90 8.19
C SER A 195 -11.74 17.56 9.67
N PRO A 196 -12.44 18.22 10.61
CA PRO A 196 -12.18 18.10 12.05
C PRO A 196 -12.35 16.66 12.58
N ALA A 197 -13.28 15.89 12.00
CA ALA A 197 -13.53 14.51 12.41
C ALA A 197 -12.30 13.58 12.24
N LEU A 198 -11.35 13.93 11.37
CA LEU A 198 -10.11 13.17 11.18
C LEU A 198 -9.02 13.52 12.21
N ILE A 199 -9.08 14.72 12.80
CA ILE A 199 -8.03 15.24 13.69
C ILE A 199 -8.42 15.12 15.17
N ALA A 200 -9.71 14.97 15.48
CA ALA A 200 -10.19 14.81 16.85
C ALA A 200 -9.43 13.71 17.62
N PRO A 201 -8.77 14.03 18.75
CA PRO A 201 -8.11 13.04 19.60
C PRO A 201 -9.13 12.03 20.11
N LYS A 202 -8.72 10.77 20.15
CA LYS A 202 -9.57 9.62 20.47
C LYS A 202 -9.75 9.48 21.99
N ASP A 203 -10.30 10.49 22.66
CA ASP A 203 -10.69 10.37 24.09
C ASP A 203 -11.90 9.43 24.30
N ASP A 204 -12.58 9.01 23.23
CA ASP A 204 -13.77 8.14 23.28
C ASP A 204 -13.52 6.65 22.93
N ALA A 205 -12.28 6.18 22.79
CA ALA A 205 -11.99 4.78 22.43
C ALA A 205 -11.64 3.82 23.57
N MET A 206 -11.86 4.25 24.82
CA MET A 206 -11.79 3.40 26.01
C MET A 206 -13.17 3.09 26.61
N ALA A 207 -14.24 3.19 25.81
CA ALA A 207 -15.57 2.77 26.19
C ALA A 207 -16.26 2.00 25.05
N LEU A 208 -15.80 0.77 24.82
CA LEU A 208 -16.55 -0.47 24.51
C LEU A 208 -15.64 -1.50 23.83
#